data_AF-A0A3S2Y304-F1
#
_entry.id   AF-A0A3S2Y304-F1
#
_cell.length_a   1.000
_cell.length_b   1.000
_cell.length_c   1.000
_cell.angle_alpha   90.00
_cell.angle_beta   90.00
_cell.angle_gamma   90.00
#
_symmetry.space_group_name_H-M   'P 1'
#
loop_
_entity.id
_entity.type
_entity.pdbx_description
1 polymer ?
#
loop_
_entity_poly.entity_id
_entity_poly.type
_entity_poly.pdbx_seq_one_letter_code
_entity_poly.pdbx_strand_id
1 'polypeptide(L)'
;MKLPLNKIAALAAGGALLVACAGTGTTTSESGSGPVVMSTGAYSAYQTYTSKADPLVFALSQDGEHAYFYFCQSVEKDCDEEKYIQTAIDRCSSRGAERCYVFARRKAIVWRDAGDWKPATAS
;
A
#
# COMPACT_ATOMS: atom_id res chain seq x y z
N MET A 1 -38.40 -41.09 44.13
CA MET A 1 -37.75 -42.00 43.16
C MET A 1 -37.57 -41.24 41.85
N LYS A 2 -36.32 -41.19 41.38
CA LYS A 2 -35.83 -40.74 40.04
C LYS A 2 -36.50 -41.58 38.92
N LEU A 3 -36.74 -41.21 37.65
CA LEU A 3 -36.14 -40.39 36.55
C LEU A 3 -37.18 -40.44 35.36
N PRO A 4 -36.92 -40.03 34.10
CA PRO A 4 -36.28 -38.83 33.48
C PRO A 4 -37.22 -38.15 32.44
N LEU A 5 -37.19 -36.83 32.25
CA LEU A 5 -36.37 -36.09 31.27
C LEU A 5 -36.20 -36.78 29.89
N ASN A 6 -36.94 -36.38 28.85
CA ASN A 6 -36.40 -35.75 27.63
C ASN A 6 -37.48 -35.52 26.54
N LYS A 7 -37.25 -34.51 25.69
CA LYS A 7 -37.98 -34.08 24.48
C LYS A 7 -39.00 -32.94 24.67
N ILE A 8 -38.49 -31.75 24.97
CA ILE A 8 -39.16 -30.51 24.56
C ILE A 8 -38.40 -29.99 23.34
N ALA A 9 -38.99 -30.22 22.16
CA ALA A 9 -38.67 -29.46 20.97
C ALA A 9 -39.24 -28.05 21.16
N ALA A 10 -38.39 -27.06 21.40
CA ALA A 10 -38.78 -25.66 21.38
C ALA A 10 -38.35 -25.07 20.03
N LEU A 11 -39.28 -25.08 19.07
CA LEU A 11 -39.30 -24.05 18.03
C LEU A 11 -39.66 -22.74 18.72
N ALA A 12 -38.69 -21.85 18.86
CA ALA A 12 -38.96 -20.44 19.18
C ALA A 12 -38.44 -19.60 18.01
N ALA A 13 -39.39 -19.24 17.14
CA ALA A 13 -39.25 -18.11 16.24
C ALA A 13 -39.06 -16.84 17.09
N GLY A 14 -37.97 -16.11 16.88
CA GLY A 14 -37.69 -14.88 17.60
C GLY A 14 -36.64 -14.02 16.90
N GLY A 15 -37.12 -12.96 16.24
CA GLY A 15 -36.48 -11.64 16.13
C GLY A 15 -35.05 -11.52 15.59
N ALA A 16 -34.92 -10.93 14.40
CA ALA A 16 -33.68 -10.50 13.78
C ALA A 16 -32.99 -9.33 14.54
N LEU A 17 -31.65 -9.34 14.63
CA LEU A 17 -30.78 -8.17 14.44
C LEU A 17 -29.29 -8.55 14.34
N LEU A 18 -28.80 -8.52 13.09
CA LEU A 18 -27.48 -8.15 12.56
C LEU A 18 -26.31 -8.02 13.56
N VAL A 19 -25.23 -8.79 13.35
CA VAL A 19 -23.95 -8.28 12.82
C VAL A 19 -23.22 -9.46 12.17
N ALA A 20 -23.41 -9.64 10.87
CA ALA A 20 -22.38 -10.30 10.08
C ALA A 20 -21.23 -9.32 9.99
N CYS A 21 -20.11 -9.57 10.66
CA CYS A 21 -18.83 -9.03 10.21
C CYS A 21 -18.56 -9.73 8.87
N ALA A 22 -19.22 -9.26 7.81
CA ALA A 22 -18.78 -9.50 6.46
C ALA A 22 -17.35 -9.00 6.46
N GLY A 23 -16.41 -9.95 6.39
CA GLY A 23 -14.99 -9.68 6.35
C GLY A 23 -14.78 -8.57 5.36
N THR A 24 -14.36 -7.42 5.89
CA THR A 24 -13.93 -6.26 5.15
C THR A 24 -13.04 -6.76 4.04
N GLY A 25 -13.45 -6.54 2.78
CA GLY A 25 -12.57 -6.75 1.65
C GLY A 25 -11.27 -6.04 1.98
N THR A 26 -10.20 -6.82 2.14
CA THR A 26 -8.86 -6.29 2.36
C THR A 26 -8.48 -5.59 1.05
N THR A 27 -8.88 -4.33 0.93
CA THR A 27 -8.23 -3.39 0.03
C THR A 27 -6.85 -3.21 0.65
N THR A 28 -5.91 -4.08 0.28
CA THR A 28 -4.50 -3.82 0.49
C THR A 28 -4.24 -2.50 -0.24
N SER A 29 -4.26 -1.40 0.50
CA SER A 29 -3.90 -0.10 -0.04
C SER A 29 -2.47 -0.23 -0.54
N GLU A 30 -2.28 -0.21 -1.85
CA GLU A 30 -0.96 -0.23 -2.48
C GLU A 30 -0.12 0.97 -2.01
N SER A 31 -0.79 2.07 -1.64
CA SER A 31 -0.16 3.25 -1.04
C SER A 31 0.24 3.01 0.41
N GLY A 32 1.44 3.49 0.76
CA GLY A 32 1.97 3.40 2.12
C GLY A 32 1.31 4.37 3.08
N SER A 33 1.61 4.20 4.36
CA SER A 33 1.09 5.07 5.42
C SER A 33 2.02 5.19 6.61
N GLY A 34 1.86 6.28 7.36
CA GLY A 34 2.61 6.57 8.57
C GLY A 34 3.88 7.38 8.29
N PRO A 35 4.56 7.84 9.35
CA PRO A 35 5.76 8.64 9.21
C PRO A 35 6.86 7.84 8.51
N VAL A 36 7.54 8.47 7.56
CA VAL A 36 8.68 7.89 6.85
C VAL A 36 9.70 8.99 6.62
N VAL A 37 10.99 8.67 6.70
CA VAL A 37 12.08 9.56 6.32
C VAL A 37 12.92 8.83 5.30
N MET A 38 13.09 9.39 4.10
CA MET A 38 13.92 8.75 3.08
C MET A 38 15.40 8.83 3.44
N SER A 39 16.12 7.75 3.19
CA SER A 39 17.58 7.81 3.10
C SER A 39 18.01 8.76 1.97
N THR A 40 19.25 9.24 2.00
CA THR A 40 19.79 10.08 0.92
C THR A 40 19.69 9.39 -0.45
N GLY A 41 19.87 8.06 -0.49
CA GLY A 41 19.75 7.28 -1.72
C GLY A 41 18.31 7.20 -2.24
N ALA A 42 17.35 6.93 -1.35
CA ALA A 42 15.93 6.91 -1.72
C ALA A 42 15.45 8.30 -2.16
N TYR A 43 15.89 9.36 -1.48
CA TYR A 43 15.55 10.74 -1.85
C TYR A 43 16.14 11.14 -3.21
N SER A 44 17.39 10.77 -3.51
CA SER A 44 17.99 10.99 -4.83
C SER A 44 17.23 10.25 -5.95
N ALA A 45 16.76 9.03 -5.68
CA ALA A 45 15.88 8.32 -6.59
C ALA A 45 14.55 9.06 -6.80
N TYR A 46 13.98 9.66 -5.75
CA TYR A 46 12.75 10.46 -5.83
C TYR A 46 12.96 11.76 -6.64
N GLN A 47 14.11 12.42 -6.48
CA GLN A 47 14.49 13.58 -7.31
C GLN A 47 14.62 13.18 -8.79
N THR A 48 15.24 12.03 -9.06
CA THR A 48 15.32 11.49 -10.42
C THR A 48 13.93 11.20 -10.98
N TYR A 49 13.05 10.56 -10.21
CA TYR A 49 11.65 10.31 -10.57
C TYR A 49 10.90 11.60 -10.93
N THR A 50 10.96 12.62 -10.08
CA THR A 50 10.26 13.90 -10.32
C THR A 50 10.82 14.69 -11.51
N SER A 51 12.11 14.51 -11.83
CA SER A 51 12.74 15.10 -13.02
C SER A 51 12.30 14.46 -14.35
N LYS A 52 11.70 13.26 -14.35
CA LYS A 52 11.24 12.62 -15.58
C LYS A 52 10.08 13.43 -16.19
N ALA A 53 9.98 13.39 -17.52
CA ALA A 53 8.90 14.04 -18.25
C ALA A 53 7.55 13.40 -17.88
N ASP A 54 7.48 12.07 -17.94
CA ASP A 54 6.28 11.29 -17.59
C ASP A 54 6.62 10.16 -16.61
N PRO A 55 6.81 10.48 -15.31
CA PRO A 55 6.95 9.47 -14.29
C PRO A 55 5.61 8.80 -14.01
N LEU A 56 5.65 7.49 -13.77
CA LEU A 56 4.46 6.71 -13.45
C LEU A 56 4.41 6.56 -11.92
N VAL A 57 5.00 5.50 -11.41
CA VAL A 57 4.92 5.14 -9.99
C VAL A 57 6.29 5.20 -9.32
N PHE A 58 6.31 5.64 -8.06
CA PHE A 58 7.46 5.57 -7.17
C PHE A 58 7.09 4.73 -5.93
N ALA A 59 7.80 3.62 -5.73
CA ALA A 59 7.68 2.74 -4.59
C ALA A 59 8.81 2.99 -3.58
N LEU A 60 8.48 2.91 -2.30
CA LEU A 60 9.36 3.15 -1.17
C LEU A 60 9.13 2.08 -0.10
N SER A 61 10.20 1.62 0.56
CA SER A 61 10.11 0.76 1.73
C SER A 61 9.61 1.52 2.97
N GLN A 62 8.97 0.81 3.91
CA GLN A 62 8.42 1.44 5.12
C GLN A 62 9.47 2.16 5.97
N ASP A 63 10.71 1.67 5.95
CA ASP A 63 11.86 2.26 6.64
C ASP A 63 12.52 3.43 5.87
N GLY A 64 12.10 3.69 4.63
CA GLY A 64 12.63 4.77 3.79
C GLY A 64 13.99 4.50 3.14
N GLU A 65 14.55 3.28 3.29
CA GLU A 65 15.90 2.96 2.82
C GLU A 65 15.95 2.53 1.35
N HIS A 66 14.91 1.85 0.87
CA HIS A 66 14.85 1.27 -0.47
C HIS A 66 13.75 1.91 -1.30
N ALA A 67 14.07 2.22 -2.56
CA ALA A 67 13.11 2.78 -3.49
C ALA A 67 13.28 2.18 -4.89
N TYR A 68 12.20 2.25 -5.67
CA TYR A 68 12.21 1.97 -7.11
C TYR A 68 11.15 2.81 -7.80
N PHE A 69 11.35 3.14 -9.08
CA PHE A 69 10.35 3.88 -9.84
C PHE A 69 10.30 3.45 -11.30
N TYR A 70 9.15 3.67 -11.91
CA TYR A 70 8.95 3.56 -13.35
C TYR A 70 8.58 4.92 -13.93
N PHE A 71 8.97 5.14 -15.17
CA PHE A 71 8.61 6.29 -15.96
C PHE A 71 8.37 5.83 -17.38
N CYS A 72 7.49 6.54 -18.09
CA CYS A 72 7.25 6.32 -19.50
C CYS A 72 8.45 6.83 -20.31
N GLN A 73 8.99 5.99 -21.18
CA GLN A 73 9.98 6.45 -22.14
C GLN A 73 9.27 7.11 -23.32
N SER A 74 9.84 8.17 -23.88
CA SER A 74 9.22 8.95 -24.97
C SER A 74 8.91 8.17 -26.25
N VAL A 75 9.45 6.96 -26.39
CA VAL A 75 9.24 6.05 -27.53
C VAL A 75 8.11 5.03 -27.30
N GLU A 76 7.59 4.94 -26.08
CA GLU A 76 6.53 3.99 -25.71
C GLU A 76 5.15 4.60 -26.05
N LYS A 77 4.32 3.84 -26.77
CA LYS A 77 2.97 4.30 -27.17
C LYS A 77 1.92 4.10 -26.09
N ASP A 78 2.12 3.12 -25.20
CA ASP A 78 1.15 2.69 -24.20
C ASP A 78 1.78 2.70 -22.80
N CYS A 79 1.81 3.87 -22.17
CA CYS A 79 2.29 4.05 -20.80
C CYS A 79 1.13 4.07 -19.79
N ASP A 80 0.67 2.86 -19.47
CA ASP A 80 -0.36 2.62 -18.47
C ASP A 80 0.28 2.45 -17.09
N GLU A 81 0.06 3.43 -16.21
CA GLU A 81 0.61 3.45 -14.84
C GLU A 81 0.22 2.19 -14.05
N GLU A 82 -1.02 1.72 -14.19
CA GLU A 82 -1.56 0.59 -13.40
C GLU A 82 -0.75 -0.69 -13.63
N LYS A 83 -0.19 -0.87 -14.83
CA LYS A 83 0.67 -2.03 -15.15
C LYS A 83 1.99 -2.04 -14.39
N TYR A 84 2.46 -0.88 -13.95
CA TYR A 84 3.79 -0.73 -13.33
C TYR A 84 3.74 -0.66 -11.80
N ILE A 85 2.56 -0.51 -11.18
CA ILE A 85 2.43 -0.38 -9.72
C ILE A 85 3.02 -1.59 -9.00
N GLN A 86 2.48 -2.79 -9.25
CA GLN A 86 2.98 -4.01 -8.59
C GLN A 86 4.44 -4.28 -8.94
N THR A 87 4.83 -4.05 -10.20
CA THR A 87 6.21 -4.22 -10.63
C THR A 87 7.17 -3.30 -9.87
N ALA A 88 6.78 -2.05 -9.60
CA ALA A 88 7.60 -1.13 -8.81
C ALA A 88 7.76 -1.59 -7.36
N ILE A 89 6.67 -2.09 -6.75
CA ILE A 89 6.67 -2.64 -5.40
C ILE A 89 7.58 -3.86 -5.31
N ASP A 90 7.47 -4.79 -6.26
CA ASP A 90 8.26 -6.02 -6.29
C ASP A 90 9.75 -5.71 -6.48
N ARG A 91 10.07 -4.76 -7.39
CA ARG A 91 11.44 -4.32 -7.63
C ARG A 91 12.04 -3.61 -6.43
N CYS A 92 11.26 -2.77 -5.74
CA CYS A 92 11.68 -2.16 -4.49
C CYS A 92 11.98 -3.23 -3.44
N SER A 93 11.07 -4.19 -3.25
CA SER A 93 11.21 -5.26 -2.24
C SER A 93 12.41 -6.17 -2.53
N SER A 94 12.69 -6.45 -3.82
CA SER A 94 13.84 -7.26 -4.25
C SER A 94 15.21 -6.66 -3.88
N ARG A 95 15.26 -5.40 -3.44
CA ARG A 95 16.48 -4.71 -3.01
C ARG A 95 16.82 -4.93 -1.52
N GLY A 96 16.06 -5.78 -0.82
CA GLY A 96 16.30 -6.13 0.58
C GLY A 96 15.27 -5.57 1.57
N ALA A 97 14.22 -4.90 1.10
CA ALA A 97 13.15 -4.39 1.94
C ALA A 97 12.12 -5.48 2.28
N GLU A 98 11.67 -5.51 3.54
CA GLU A 98 10.61 -6.43 3.98
C GLU A 98 9.26 -6.11 3.30
N ARG A 99 8.92 -4.81 3.17
CA ARG A 99 7.75 -4.32 2.44
C ARG A 99 8.02 -2.98 1.79
N CYS A 100 7.57 -2.85 0.55
CA CYS A 100 7.46 -1.59 -0.15
C CYS A 100 6.00 -1.25 -0.48
N TYR A 101 5.75 0.04 -0.61
CA TYR A 101 4.45 0.59 -0.96
C TYR A 101 4.59 1.74 -1.95
N VAL A 102 3.51 2.11 -2.61
CA VAL A 102 3.46 3.30 -3.46
C VAL A 102 3.56 4.54 -2.60
N PHE A 103 4.56 5.36 -2.86
CA PHE A 103 4.75 6.67 -2.25
C PHE A 103 4.26 7.80 -3.15
N ALA A 104 4.49 7.70 -4.47
CA ALA A 104 3.98 8.69 -5.41
C ALA A 104 3.52 8.08 -6.74
N ARG A 105 2.55 8.75 -7.37
CA ARG A 105 1.95 8.45 -8.68
C ARG A 105 1.92 9.72 -9.51
N ARG A 106 2.44 9.70 -10.73
CA ARG A 106 2.57 10.87 -11.63
C ARG A 106 3.00 12.16 -10.91
N LYS A 107 4.06 12.08 -10.09
CA LYS A 107 4.61 13.15 -9.21
C LYS A 107 3.74 13.53 -8.00
N ALA A 108 2.49 13.09 -7.92
CA ALA A 108 1.66 13.29 -6.74
C ALA A 108 2.03 12.30 -5.64
N ILE A 109 2.31 12.82 -4.43
CA ILE A 109 2.52 11.97 -3.25
C ILE A 109 1.17 11.41 -2.82
N VAL A 110 1.10 10.08 -2.69
CA VAL A 110 -0.09 9.34 -2.25
C VAL A 110 0.11 8.61 -0.92
N TRP A 111 1.32 8.71 -0.36
CA TRP A 111 1.63 8.19 0.97
C TRP A 111 0.84 8.95 2.04
N ARG A 112 0.08 8.22 2.86
CA ARG A 112 -0.74 8.82 3.91
C ARG A 112 0.12 9.12 5.14
N ASP A 113 -0.01 10.32 5.70
CA ASP A 113 0.63 10.70 6.96
C ASP A 113 2.17 10.58 6.95
N ALA A 114 2.81 10.89 5.81
CA ALA A 114 4.26 10.73 5.62
C ALA A 114 5.13 11.58 6.58
N GLY A 115 4.60 12.71 7.10
CA GLY A 115 5.38 13.65 7.90
C GLY A 115 6.43 14.41 7.08
N ASP A 116 7.58 14.71 7.70
CA ASP A 116 8.73 15.28 7.00
C ASP A 116 9.60 14.16 6.41
N TRP A 117 9.27 13.80 5.18
CA TRP A 117 9.82 12.62 4.51
C TRP A 117 11.17 12.83 3.83
N LYS A 118 11.70 14.05 3.88
CA LYS A 118 13.00 14.40 3.31
C LYS A 118 14.10 14.10 4.34
N PRO A 119 15.31 13.73 3.89
CA PRO A 119 16.43 13.63 4.81
C PRO A 119 16.77 15.02 5.38
N ALA A 120 17.23 15.06 6.63
CA ALA A 120 17.48 16.28 7.42
C ALA A 120 18.51 17.27 6.82
N THR A 121 19.09 16.97 5.66
CA THR A 121 20.11 17.76 4.97
C THR A 121 19.79 18.07 3.51
N ALA A 122 18.58 17.78 3.02
CA ALA A 122 18.15 18.16 1.68
C ALA A 122 17.70 19.63 1.64
N SER A 123 18.64 20.57 1.70
CA SER A 123 18.43 22.01 1.49
C SER A 123 19.35 22.54 0.41
#